data_AF-A0A532UL77-F1
#
_entry.id   AF-A0A532UL77-F1
#
_cell.length_a   1.000
_cell.length_b   1.000
_cell.length_c   1.000
_cell.angle_alpha   90.00
_cell.angle_beta   90.00
_cell.angle_gamma   90.00
#
_symmetry.space_group_name_H-M   'P 1'
#
loop_
_entity.id
_entity.type
_entity.pdbx_description
1 polymer ?
#
loop_
_entity_poly.entity_id
_entity_poly.type
_entity_poly.pdbx_seq_one_letter_code
_entity_poly.pdbx_strand_id
1 'polypeptide(L)'
;MEQKVRCVEVRMPDGKPILNLHLIYQSDASGAQSAPNKGQNGQVSTQSPGDSSMTDAQKRYLFRILADQGIEEDKAHQHLKELLGVDSLKQVSKTKASNMIEHLLEQSQTR
;
A
#
# COMPACT_ATOMS: atom_id res chain seq x y z
N MET A 1 -23.47 -1.71 -8.57
CA MET A 1 -22.14 -2.00 -8.01
C MET A 1 -21.37 -2.79 -9.06
N GLU A 2 -20.47 -2.16 -9.82
CA GLU A 2 -19.71 -2.84 -10.87
C GLU A 2 -18.34 -3.25 -10.32
N GLN A 3 -18.17 -4.56 -10.15
CA GLN A 3 -16.90 -5.15 -9.76
C GLN A 3 -16.05 -5.26 -11.03
N LYS A 4 -15.00 -4.47 -11.14
CA LYS A 4 -14.13 -4.50 -12.32
C LYS A 4 -13.05 -5.56 -12.10
N VAL A 5 -13.19 -6.65 -12.83
CA VAL A 5 -12.23 -7.77 -12.82
C VAL A 5 -11.37 -7.70 -14.07
N ARG A 6 -10.05 -7.80 -13.90
CA ARG A 6 -9.11 -8.00 -15.01
C ARG A 6 -8.48 -9.38 -14.86
N CYS A 7 -8.59 -10.21 -15.91
CA CYS A 7 -7.92 -11.49 -15.97
C CYS A 7 -6.68 -11.40 -16.85
N VAL A 8 -5.55 -11.91 -16.34
CA VAL A 8 -4.32 -12.10 -17.10
C VAL A 8 -4.03 -13.60 -17.12
N GLU A 9 -3.98 -14.16 -18.33
CA GLU A 9 -3.66 -15.57 -18.56
C GLU A 9 -2.29 -15.70 -19.23
N VAL A 10 -1.42 -16.50 -18.65
CA VAL A 10 -0.12 -16.83 -19.23
C VAL A 10 -0.18 -18.26 -19.75
N ARG A 11 0.18 -18.44 -21.03
CA ARG A 11 0.19 -19.75 -21.70
C ARG A 11 1.59 -20.13 -22.15
N MET A 12 1.86 -21.43 -22.20
CA MET A 12 3.01 -22.02 -22.87
C MET A 12 2.89 -21.89 -24.40
N PRO A 13 3.99 -22.09 -25.15
CA PRO A 13 3.98 -22.08 -26.62
C PRO A 13 3.06 -23.13 -27.24
N ASP A 14 2.78 -24.23 -26.52
CA ASP A 14 1.83 -25.27 -26.91
C ASP A 14 0.36 -24.87 -26.66
N GLY A 15 0.12 -23.66 -26.14
CA GLY A 15 -1.20 -23.12 -25.83
C GLY A 15 -1.77 -23.53 -24.47
N LYS A 16 -1.04 -24.32 -23.65
CA LYS A 16 -1.52 -24.67 -22.31
C LYS A 16 -1.39 -23.50 -21.34
N PRO A 17 -2.45 -23.13 -20.60
CA PRO A 17 -2.34 -22.12 -19.56
C PRO A 17 -1.48 -22.63 -18.40
N ILE A 18 -0.57 -21.78 -17.94
CA ILE A 18 0.30 -22.05 -16.78
C ILE A 18 -0.04 -21.16 -15.59
N LEU A 19 -0.69 -20.03 -15.83
CA LEU A 19 -1.11 -19.10 -14.80
C LEU A 19 -2.37 -18.37 -15.22
N ASN A 20 -3.31 -18.23 -14.30
CA ASN A 20 -4.47 -17.37 -14.43
C ASN A 20 -4.53 -16.45 -13.20
N LEU A 21 -4.40 -15.14 -13.42
CA LEU A 21 -4.44 -14.12 -12.39
C LEU A 21 -5.70 -13.28 -12.54
N HIS A 22 -6.53 -13.25 -11.49
CA HIS A 22 -7.75 -12.45 -11.43
C HIS A 22 -7.53 -11.26 -10.51
N LEU A 23 -7.42 -10.05 -11.07
CA LEU A 23 -7.38 -8.81 -10.31
C LEU A 23 -8.79 -8.28 -10.13
N ILE A 24 -9.24 -8.23 -8.88
CA ILE A 24 -10.53 -7.66 -8.49
C ILE A 24 -10.23 -6.33 -7.81
N TYR A 25 -10.72 -5.22 -8.37
CA TYR A 25 -10.65 -3.92 -7.70
C TYR A 25 -12.04 -3.32 -7.50
N GLN A 26 -12.26 -2.82 -6.28
CA GLN A 26 -13.47 -2.12 -5.88
C GLN A 26 -13.13 -0.63 -5.79
N SER A 27 -13.73 0.17 -6.66
CA SER A 27 -13.61 1.63 -6.61
C SER A 27 -14.78 2.17 -5.78
N ASP A 28 -14.52 2.49 -4.51
CA ASP A 28 -15.47 3.19 -3.66
C ASP A 28 -15.48 4.69 -4.00
N ALA A 29 -16.36 5.08 -4.91
CA ALA A 29 -16.74 6.48 -5.09
C ALA A 29 -18.00 6.74 -4.26
N SER A 30 -17.87 7.23 -3.02
CA SER A 30 -18.96 7.87 -2.25
C SER A 30 -18.41 8.67 -1.08
N GLY A 31 -18.54 10.00 -1.15
CA GLY A 31 -18.23 10.94 -0.07
C GLY A 31 -19.42 11.19 0.88
N ALA A 32 -19.04 11.50 2.13
CA ALA A 32 -19.67 12.33 3.18
C ALA A 32 -21.18 12.22 3.52
N GLN A 33 -21.48 12.00 4.82
CA GLN A 33 -22.23 12.88 5.76
C GLN A 33 -22.49 12.16 7.12
N SER A 34 -21.90 12.61 8.25
CA SER A 34 -22.48 13.41 9.36
C SER A 34 -23.49 12.64 10.26
N ALA A 35 -23.29 12.43 11.58
CA ALA A 35 -23.47 13.37 12.70
C ALA A 35 -23.16 12.70 14.09
N PRO A 36 -23.10 13.43 15.23
CA PRO A 36 -22.28 13.09 16.41
C PRO A 36 -23.05 12.61 17.67
N ASN A 37 -22.44 11.78 18.54
CA ASN A 37 -22.71 11.87 19.99
C ASN A 37 -21.64 11.24 20.94
N LYS A 38 -21.07 12.14 21.74
CA LYS A 38 -20.43 12.10 23.08
C LYS A 38 -20.40 10.78 23.89
N GLY A 39 -19.21 10.43 24.44
CA GLY A 39 -19.09 9.48 25.55
C GLY A 39 -17.67 9.02 25.94
N GLN A 40 -16.94 9.86 26.68
CA GLN A 40 -15.95 9.59 27.74
C GLN A 40 -14.93 8.42 27.70
N ASN A 41 -13.66 8.85 27.80
CA ASN A 41 -12.59 8.38 28.70
C ASN A 41 -11.80 7.11 28.32
N GLY A 42 -10.56 7.33 27.87
CA GLY A 42 -9.59 6.27 27.59
C GLY A 42 -8.43 6.79 26.73
N GLN A 43 -7.30 7.02 27.36
CA GLN A 43 -6.05 7.53 26.81
C GLN A 43 -5.50 6.61 25.70
N VAL A 44 -5.74 6.97 24.44
CA VAL A 44 -4.92 6.60 23.28
C VAL A 44 -4.94 7.83 22.38
N SER A 45 -3.78 8.33 21.97
CA SER A 45 -3.66 9.42 20.99
C SER A 45 -4.18 8.94 19.64
N THR A 46 -5.50 8.94 19.48
CA THR A 46 -6.21 8.71 18.23
C THR A 46 -6.05 9.97 17.39
N GLN A 47 -5.00 10.01 16.57
CA GLN A 47 -4.96 10.92 15.44
C GLN A 47 -6.15 10.59 14.53
N SER A 48 -6.91 11.61 14.18
CA SER A 48 -8.18 11.57 13.47
C SER A 48 -8.20 10.61 12.26
N PRO A 49 -9.32 9.90 12.02
CA PRO A 49 -9.50 9.07 10.84
C PRO A 49 -10.01 9.95 9.71
N GLY A 50 -9.10 10.66 9.04
CA GLY A 50 -9.42 11.44 7.85
C GLY A 50 -8.14 11.92 7.21
N ASP A 51 -7.79 11.35 6.06
CA ASP A 51 -6.65 11.76 5.22
C ASP A 51 -5.23 11.58 5.82
N SER A 52 -5.12 10.79 6.89
CA SER A 52 -3.88 10.62 7.62
C SER A 52 -2.85 9.81 6.83
N SER A 53 -1.81 10.51 6.37
CA SER A 53 -0.44 10.08 6.09
C SER A 53 -0.07 8.66 6.55
N MET A 54 0.85 8.01 5.82
CA MET A 54 1.36 6.66 6.09
C MET A 54 1.55 6.38 7.58
N THR A 55 1.01 5.25 8.05
CA THR A 55 1.11 4.88 9.47
C THR A 55 2.55 4.48 9.82
N ASP A 56 2.92 4.60 11.09
CA ASP A 56 4.26 4.17 11.55
C ASP A 56 4.54 2.69 11.26
N ALA A 57 3.51 1.84 11.38
CA ALA A 57 3.60 0.43 11.01
C ALA A 57 3.94 0.22 9.53
N GLN A 58 3.30 0.96 8.62
CA GLN A 58 3.61 0.91 7.18
C GLN A 58 5.00 1.44 6.89
N LYS A 59 5.40 2.54 7.54
CA LYS A 59 6.75 3.09 7.45
C LYS A 59 7.78 2.03 7.81
N ARG A 60 7.67 1.46 9.01
CA ARG A 60 8.58 0.45 9.52
C ARG A 60 8.66 -0.77 8.62
N TYR A 61 7.53 -1.16 8.02
CA TYR A 61 7.49 -2.29 7.11
C TYR A 61 8.26 -2.01 5.80
N LEU A 62 8.08 -0.83 5.20
CA LEU A 62 8.85 -0.40 4.02
C LEU A 62 10.35 -0.37 4.29
N PHE A 63 10.76 0.21 5.43
CA PHE A 63 12.17 0.21 5.83
C PHE A 63 12.71 -1.20 6.07
N ARG A 64 11.90 -2.11 6.63
CA ARG A 64 12.30 -3.50 6.83
C ARG A 64 12.56 -4.22 5.51
N ILE A 65 11.70 -4.05 4.51
CA ILE A 65 11.91 -4.66 3.18
C ILE A 65 13.23 -4.16 2.56
N LEU A 66 13.52 -2.87 2.67
CA LEU A 66 14.77 -2.31 2.16
C LEU A 66 16.00 -2.76 2.97
N ALA A 67 15.86 -2.93 4.28
CA ALA A 67 16.92 -3.49 5.12
C ALA A 67 17.21 -4.95 4.77
N ASP A 68 16.17 -5.74 4.46
CA ASP A 68 16.32 -7.13 3.97
C ASP A 68 17.06 -7.18 2.63
N GLN A 69 17.00 -6.10 1.84
CA GLN A 69 17.79 -5.90 0.61
C GLN A 69 19.20 -5.34 0.86
N GLY A 70 19.60 -5.14 2.12
CA GLY A 70 20.90 -4.61 2.51
C GLY A 70 21.04 -3.09 2.41
N ILE A 71 19.93 -2.35 2.34
CA ILE A 71 19.93 -0.89 2.23
C ILE A 71 19.86 -0.26 3.64
N GLU A 72 20.85 0.56 3.97
CA GLU A 72 20.94 1.28 5.25
C GLU A 72 19.88 2.39 5.38
N GLU A 73 19.52 2.76 6.61
CA GLU A 73 18.39 3.66 6.94
C GLU A 73 18.37 4.97 6.13
N ASP A 74 19.50 5.67 6.04
CA ASP A 74 19.61 6.95 5.31
C ASP A 74 19.37 6.77 3.81
N LYS A 75 19.95 5.71 3.24
CA LYS A 75 19.77 5.35 1.82
C LYS A 75 18.35 4.88 1.57
N ALA A 76 17.77 4.10 2.50
CA ALA A 76 16.39 3.61 2.41
C ALA A 76 15.39 4.76 2.39
N HIS A 77 15.61 5.82 3.19
CA HIS A 77 14.75 6.99 3.18
C HIS A 77 14.81 7.70 1.82
N GLN A 78 16.01 7.92 1.28
CA GLN A 78 16.16 8.52 -0.04
C GLN A 78 15.52 7.66 -1.13
N HIS A 79 15.73 6.35 -1.07
CA HIS A 79 15.19 5.40 -2.03
C HIS A 79 13.66 5.33 -1.99
N LEU A 80 13.04 5.38 -0.80
CA LEU A 80 11.59 5.44 -0.67
C LEU A 80 11.01 6.74 -1.25
N LYS A 81 11.69 7.88 -1.07
CA LYS A 81 11.26 9.16 -1.67
C LYS A 81 11.28 9.10 -3.20
N GLU A 82 12.33 8.50 -3.77
CA GLU A 82 12.48 8.30 -5.21
C GLU A 82 11.41 7.33 -5.76
N LEU A 83 11.23 6.17 -5.11
CA LEU A 83 10.23 5.16 -5.49
C LEU A 83 8.81 5.71 -5.43
N LEU A 84 8.51 6.54 -4.44
CA LEU A 84 7.19 7.13 -4.25
C LEU A 84 7.03 8.45 -5.01
N GLY A 85 8.10 9.03 -5.55
CA GLY A 85 8.10 10.34 -6.21
C GLY A 85 7.57 11.46 -5.30
N VAL A 86 8.02 11.49 -4.04
CA VAL A 86 7.57 12.48 -3.04
C VAL A 86 8.77 13.18 -2.40
N ASP A 87 8.61 14.46 -2.09
CA ASP A 87 9.63 15.22 -1.34
C ASP A 87 9.75 14.75 0.11
N SER A 88 8.67 14.23 0.67
CA SER A 88 8.60 13.78 2.06
C SER A 88 7.73 12.55 2.23
N LEU A 89 8.24 11.55 2.97
CA LEU A 89 7.50 10.33 3.33
C LEU A 89 6.26 10.62 4.19
N LYS A 90 6.18 11.80 4.80
CA LYS A 90 5.00 12.25 5.54
C LYS A 90 3.81 12.58 4.64
N GLN A 91 4.02 12.83 3.36
CA GLN A 91 2.94 13.13 2.41
C GLN A 91 2.39 11.87 1.72
N VAL A 92 2.97 10.71 2.01
CA VAL A 92 2.56 9.44 1.42
C VAL A 92 1.24 9.04 2.06
N SER A 93 0.19 8.87 1.25
CA SER A 93 -1.08 8.37 1.77
C SER A 93 -0.96 6.92 2.20
N LYS A 94 -1.76 6.51 3.19
CA LYS A 94 -1.86 5.12 3.65
C LYS A 94 -2.04 4.13 2.49
N THR A 95 -2.90 4.47 1.52
CA THR A 95 -3.16 3.64 0.34
C THR A 95 -1.94 3.51 -0.55
N LYS A 96 -1.23 4.61 -0.82
CA LYS A 96 -0.02 4.59 -1.64
C LYS A 96 1.10 3.77 -0.97
N ALA A 97 1.23 3.88 0.36
CA ALA A 97 2.16 3.05 1.12
C ALA A 97 1.81 1.56 1.07
N SER A 98 0.53 1.19 1.22
CA SER A 98 0.08 -0.20 1.11
C SER A 98 0.39 -0.79 -0.27
N ASN A 99 0.03 -0.08 -1.35
CA ASN A 99 0.30 -0.53 -2.72
C ASN A 99 1.80 -0.71 -2.97
N MET A 100 2.63 0.16 -2.39
CA MET A 100 4.08 0.06 -2.52
C MET A 100 4.65 -1.16 -1.77
N ILE A 101 4.11 -1.47 -0.59
CA ILE A 101 4.50 -2.68 0.15
C ILE A 101 4.21 -3.93 -0.68
N GLU A 102 3.03 -4.02 -1.27
CA GLU A 102 2.66 -5.15 -2.14
C GLU A 102 3.62 -5.26 -3.33
N HIS A 103 3.90 -4.14 -4.00
CA HIS A 103 4.82 -4.12 -5.14
C HIS A 103 6.24 -4.58 -4.77
N LEU A 104 6.78 -4.13 -3.63
CA LEU A 104 8.10 -4.54 -3.16
C LEU A 104 8.15 -6.01 -2.75
N LEU A 105 7.05 -6.56 -2.22
CA LEU A 105 6.94 -7.98 -1.90
C LEU A 105 6.90 -8.84 -3.16
N GLU A 106 6.17 -8.43 -4.20
CA GLU A 106 6.15 -9.11 -5.51
C GLU A 106 7.55 -9.15 -6.15
N GLN A 107 8.28 -8.03 -6.11
CA GLN A 107 9.65 -7.95 -6.61
C GLN A 107 10.62 -8.84 -5.80
N SER A 108 10.41 -8.95 -4.49
CA SER A 108 11.26 -9.76 -3.61
C SER A 108 10.99 -11.27 -3.74
N GLN A 109 9.76 -11.68 -4.07
CA GLN A 109 9.39 -13.09 -4.30
C GLN A 109 9.81 -13.63 -5.68
N THR A 110 10.14 -12.74 -6.63
CA THR A 110 10.52 -13.12 -8.00
C THR A 110 12.02 -13.42 -8.16
N ARG A 111 12.78 -13.48 -7.06
CA ARG A 111 14.20 -13.87 -7.03
C ARG A 111 14.37 -15.22 -6.35
#